data_AF-A0A2R6S482-F1
#
_entry.id   AF-A0A2R6S482-F1
#
_cell.length_a   1.000
_cell.length_b   1.000
_cell.length_c   1.000
_cell.angle_alpha   90.00
_cell.angle_beta   90.00
_cell.angle_gamma   90.00
#
_symmetry.space_group_name_H-M   'P 1'
#
loop_
_entity.id
_entity.type
_entity.pdbx_description
1 polymer ?
#
loop_
_entity_poly.entity_id
_entity_poly.type
_entity_poly.pdbx_seq_one_letter_code
_entity_poly.pdbx_strand_id
1 'polypeptide(L)'
;MALATLQGAPIPGLAAPSLTLSLSHSPTLEEPVPEKPILPQFAKTATGKYRVQTADAQQAFTWFRHAGPLVTVRVNVDVGYSHCTCVLEFWEGSHAITAAKAVKDISESIHEQFTLQTFDPFNLYCAATETANDTTEREAKLRQEEQQRQEEQQRREERQKQEEQKRQEAQRRQEEQQRYEEQKRREAQRRQEAQQRQGERADRLKEIKLRRELTEQAEKLAQKKKEDAVQEEADKINHFLGALQAGRRADQKFRTTKAELYEAQKRFEQAQECFMLAQEDVERILKATDKARVEQREAKTRKEDAEREEKILREERKKVEDEERRLQKEFDEHVVEEDEESRRRAELAESIRKMEELRRQEDEDRARARREAELAETRRRMAEVDAEERSRKAREALAKELKDTARKIVEREAAARRAAEERKKKAREEERELRERAEAEKRAALERKRLYECASAQERVRCMQRDETRWARHISWGVQFCITRFKLISTEFDEIKFNDTQPLTFESIPWPVLHSPYKVTLEDIDWQAVEMFFERLEAVVPVSEYRMLVEKTHRRFHPDKWKSRGLLRTVLDEGLRAQLERTGNVVAQAMSPIWEKSRS
;
A
#
# COMPACT_ATOMS: atom_id res chain seq x y z
N MET A 1 12.57 28.40 -11.55
CA MET A 1 13.81 29.15 -11.84
C MET A 1 13.46 30.54 -12.37
N ALA A 2 13.22 30.76 -13.67
CA ALA A 2 13.01 32.09 -14.25
C ALA A 2 12.07 33.05 -13.47
N LEU A 3 10.93 32.54 -12.96
CA LEU A 3 9.98 33.31 -12.15
C LEU A 3 10.55 33.76 -10.77
N ALA A 4 11.44 32.96 -10.17
CA ALA A 4 12.15 33.35 -8.93
C ALA A 4 13.22 34.41 -9.22
N THR A 5 13.94 34.26 -10.35
CA THR A 5 14.92 35.25 -10.84
C THR A 5 14.24 36.60 -11.13
N LEU A 6 13.06 36.58 -11.75
CA LEU A 6 12.19 37.75 -11.97
C LEU A 6 11.77 38.46 -10.68
N GLN A 7 11.59 37.70 -9.60
CA GLN A 7 11.19 38.20 -8.28
C GLN A 7 12.38 38.52 -7.36
N GLY A 8 13.62 38.35 -7.84
CA GLY A 8 14.84 38.58 -7.06
C GLY A 8 15.08 37.57 -5.93
N ALA A 9 14.39 36.42 -5.94
CA ALA A 9 14.54 35.40 -4.92
C ALA A 9 15.78 34.52 -5.19
N PRO A 10 16.70 34.38 -4.21
CA PRO A 10 17.89 33.53 -4.38
C PRO A 10 17.50 32.05 -4.52
N ILE A 11 18.21 31.32 -5.39
CA ILE A 11 17.98 29.89 -5.62
C ILE A 11 19.03 29.09 -4.82
N PRO A 12 18.64 28.33 -3.77
CA PRO A 12 19.59 27.56 -2.98
C PRO A 12 20.28 26.46 -3.80
N GLY A 13 21.57 26.24 -3.54
CA GLY A 13 22.34 25.11 -4.07
C GLY A 13 23.12 25.35 -5.37
N LEU A 14 23.04 26.54 -5.99
CA LEU A 14 23.85 26.89 -7.16
C LEU A 14 25.18 27.57 -6.75
N ALA A 15 26.27 26.80 -6.78
CA ALA A 15 27.62 27.35 -6.68
C ALA A 15 28.01 28.09 -7.99
N ALA A 16 28.78 29.17 -7.86
CA ALA A 16 29.08 30.05 -9.00
C ALA A 16 30.16 29.47 -9.93
N PRO A 17 29.83 29.29 -11.22
CA PRO A 17 30.60 29.93 -12.27
C PRO A 17 29.71 30.76 -13.22
N SER A 18 30.24 31.91 -13.67
CA SER A 18 29.81 32.69 -14.86
C SER A 18 28.31 32.63 -15.25
N LEU A 19 27.42 32.92 -14.30
CA LEU A 19 25.97 32.94 -14.52
C LEU A 19 25.59 33.95 -15.61
N THR A 20 25.25 33.44 -16.79
CA THR A 20 24.67 34.23 -17.88
C THR A 20 23.17 34.32 -17.67
N LEU A 21 22.71 35.46 -17.16
CA LEU A 21 21.29 35.70 -16.88
C LEU A 21 20.65 36.30 -18.13
N SER A 22 19.93 35.47 -18.88
CA SER A 22 19.23 35.85 -20.13
C SER A 22 17.72 35.80 -19.94
N LEU A 23 17.02 36.87 -20.31
CA LEU A 23 15.57 37.01 -20.11
C LEU A 23 14.86 37.39 -21.41
N SER A 24 14.07 36.46 -21.96
CA SER A 24 13.11 36.75 -23.02
C SER A 24 11.88 37.44 -22.43
N HIS A 25 11.70 38.72 -22.77
CA HIS A 25 10.59 39.55 -22.27
C HIS A 25 9.69 40.11 -23.38
N SER A 26 9.56 39.39 -24.50
CA SER A 26 8.30 39.46 -25.26
C SER A 26 7.20 38.77 -24.43
N PRO A 27 5.98 39.34 -24.34
CA PRO A 27 4.83 38.69 -23.70
C PRO A 27 4.33 37.44 -24.45
N THR A 28 4.84 37.18 -25.65
CA THR A 28 4.49 36.02 -26.50
C THR A 28 5.76 35.36 -27.07
N LEU A 29 5.82 34.03 -27.08
CA LEU A 29 6.96 33.25 -27.62
C LEU A 29 7.07 33.28 -29.16
N GLU A 30 6.36 34.20 -29.82
CA GLU A 30 6.17 34.26 -31.28
C GLU A 30 6.98 35.39 -31.95
N GLU A 31 7.51 36.35 -31.17
CA GLU A 31 8.40 37.38 -31.69
C GLU A 31 9.85 36.88 -31.70
N PRO A 32 10.54 36.84 -32.86
CA PRO A 32 11.94 36.42 -32.92
C PRO A 32 12.87 37.42 -32.24
N VAL A 33 14.01 36.92 -31.74
CA VAL A 33 15.15 37.76 -31.32
C VAL A 33 15.49 38.73 -32.45
N PRO A 34 15.69 40.04 -32.18
CA PRO A 34 15.88 41.03 -33.23
C PRO A 34 17.04 40.67 -34.17
N GLU A 35 16.80 40.69 -35.48
CA GLU A 35 17.78 40.30 -36.52
C GLU A 35 19.02 41.21 -36.57
N LYS A 36 18.97 42.37 -35.92
CA LYS A 36 20.09 43.31 -35.84
C LYS A 36 20.92 43.02 -34.58
N PRO A 37 22.25 42.98 -34.67
CA PRO A 37 23.09 42.66 -33.52
C PRO A 37 22.88 43.67 -32.39
N ILE A 38 22.49 43.16 -31.22
CA ILE A 38 22.38 43.94 -30.00
C ILE A 38 23.77 44.46 -29.64
N LEU A 39 23.92 45.78 -29.50
CA LEU A 39 25.20 46.41 -29.17
C LEU A 39 25.57 46.09 -27.71
N PRO A 40 26.65 45.33 -27.45
CA PRO A 40 27.10 45.09 -26.08
C PRO A 40 27.70 46.38 -25.51
N GLN A 41 27.32 46.72 -24.29
CA GLN A 41 27.98 47.77 -23.51
C GLN A 41 28.89 47.18 -22.44
N PHE A 42 30.06 47.77 -22.31
CA PHE A 42 31.07 47.39 -21.32
C PHE A 42 31.11 48.44 -20.20
N ALA A 43 30.80 48.03 -18.97
CA ALA A 43 30.91 48.90 -17.80
C ALA A 43 32.36 48.92 -17.31
N LYS A 44 33.17 49.86 -17.82
CA LYS A 44 34.60 49.97 -17.53
C LYS A 44 34.85 50.96 -16.39
N THR A 45 35.83 50.68 -15.53
CA THR A 45 36.28 51.59 -14.46
C THR A 45 37.74 51.96 -14.65
N ALA A 46 38.17 53.10 -14.10
CA ALA A 46 39.54 53.61 -14.27
C ALA A 46 40.52 53.23 -13.13
N THR A 47 40.02 52.59 -12.06
CA THR A 47 40.67 52.63 -10.73
C THR A 47 40.74 51.25 -10.01
N GLY A 48 40.12 50.20 -10.58
CA GLY A 48 40.48 48.81 -10.29
C GLY A 48 39.98 48.14 -9.00
N LYS A 49 39.32 48.87 -8.08
CA LYS A 49 38.69 48.30 -6.86
C LYS A 49 37.22 48.73 -6.75
N TYR A 50 36.26 47.87 -7.13
CA TYR A 50 34.85 48.27 -7.16
C TYR A 50 33.81 47.23 -6.76
N ARG A 51 32.68 47.73 -6.24
CA ARG A 51 31.46 46.94 -5.97
C ARG A 51 31.00 46.11 -7.17
N VAL A 52 31.27 46.55 -8.40
CA VAL A 52 30.94 45.82 -9.65
C VAL A 52 31.72 44.51 -9.80
N GLN A 53 32.94 44.40 -9.23
CA GLN A 53 33.72 43.14 -9.22
C GLN A 53 33.17 42.15 -8.18
N THR A 54 32.58 42.67 -7.09
CA THR A 54 31.91 41.87 -6.04
C THR A 54 30.42 41.67 -6.30
N ALA A 55 29.87 42.23 -7.38
CA ALA A 55 28.46 42.16 -7.72
C ALA A 55 28.16 40.81 -8.38
N ASP A 56 27.13 40.13 -7.89
CA ASP A 56 26.49 39.06 -8.65
C ASP A 56 25.67 39.64 -9.83
N ALA A 57 25.26 38.76 -10.76
CA ALA A 57 24.50 39.15 -11.94
C ALA A 57 23.12 39.76 -11.60
N GLN A 58 22.54 39.45 -10.43
CA GLN A 58 21.24 39.98 -9.99
C GLN A 58 21.39 41.42 -9.45
N GLN A 59 22.46 41.73 -8.73
CA GLN A 59 22.80 43.11 -8.33
C GLN A 59 23.03 43.99 -9.56
N ALA A 60 23.87 43.54 -10.49
CA ALA A 60 24.11 44.25 -11.75
C ALA A 60 22.83 44.44 -12.59
N PHE A 61 22.00 43.40 -12.74
CA PHE A 61 20.70 43.52 -13.39
C PHE A 61 19.77 44.50 -12.69
N THR A 62 19.75 44.50 -11.35
CA THR A 62 18.91 45.40 -10.55
C THR A 62 19.30 46.86 -10.75
N TRP A 63 20.59 47.18 -10.87
CA TRP A 63 21.06 48.53 -11.20
C TRP A 63 20.65 48.95 -12.62
N PHE A 64 21.01 48.16 -13.63
CA PHE A 64 20.93 48.61 -15.02
C PHE A 64 19.53 48.50 -15.65
N ARG A 65 18.62 47.67 -15.12
CA ARG A 65 17.23 47.55 -15.64
C ARG A 65 16.42 48.85 -15.56
N HIS A 66 16.83 49.81 -14.72
CA HIS A 66 16.15 51.10 -14.61
C HIS A 66 16.29 51.97 -15.87
N ALA A 67 17.26 51.66 -16.75
CA ALA A 67 17.42 52.30 -18.05
C ALA A 67 16.59 51.66 -19.17
N GLY A 68 16.01 50.47 -18.95
CA GLY A 68 15.19 49.74 -19.92
C GLY A 68 15.40 48.22 -19.89
N PRO A 69 14.74 47.47 -20.79
CA PRO A 69 14.83 46.02 -20.85
C PRO A 69 16.26 45.53 -21.17
N LEU A 70 16.83 44.78 -20.23
CA LEU A 70 18.08 44.03 -20.40
C LEU A 70 17.79 42.65 -20.98
N VAL A 71 18.53 42.28 -22.01
CA VAL A 71 18.51 40.95 -22.66
C VAL A 71 19.41 39.99 -21.89
N THR A 72 20.68 40.36 -21.68
CA THR A 72 21.60 39.63 -20.81
C THR A 72 22.45 40.54 -19.93
N VAL A 73 22.83 40.00 -18.77
CA VAL A 73 23.84 40.57 -17.86
C VAL A 73 24.87 39.49 -17.55
N ARG A 74 26.15 39.83 -17.71
CA ARG A 74 27.27 38.93 -17.42
C ARG A 74 28.30 39.68 -16.57
N VAL A 75 28.46 39.25 -15.33
CA VAL A 75 29.52 39.74 -14.41
C VAL A 75 30.76 38.85 -14.52
N ASN A 76 31.91 39.39 -14.16
CA ASN A 76 33.20 38.69 -14.19
C ASN A 76 33.57 38.10 -15.57
N VAL A 77 33.33 38.88 -16.63
CA VAL A 77 33.80 38.57 -17.98
C VAL A 77 35.24 39.07 -18.12
N ASP A 78 36.16 38.18 -18.48
CA ASP A 78 37.47 38.58 -18.99
C ASP A 78 37.34 38.98 -20.47
N VAL A 79 37.84 40.17 -20.79
CA VAL A 79 37.84 40.77 -22.14
C VAL A 79 39.24 41.29 -22.52
N GLY A 80 40.29 40.79 -21.85
CA GLY A 80 41.68 41.23 -22.07
C GLY A 80 42.06 42.55 -21.38
N TYR A 81 41.25 43.03 -20.43
CA TYR A 81 41.63 44.12 -19.52
C TYR A 81 42.24 43.56 -18.24
N SER A 82 43.00 44.39 -17.50
CA SER A 82 43.62 44.02 -16.22
C SER A 82 42.63 43.63 -15.11
N HIS A 83 41.32 43.79 -15.34
CA HIS A 83 40.26 43.50 -14.40
C HIS A 83 39.04 42.91 -15.12
N CYS A 84 38.41 41.93 -14.46
CA CYS A 84 37.06 41.45 -14.77
C CYS A 84 36.07 42.59 -15.00
N THR A 85 35.30 42.48 -16.09
CA THR A 85 34.37 43.51 -16.57
C THR A 85 32.92 42.98 -16.52
N CYS A 86 31.94 43.89 -16.41
CA CYS A 86 30.52 43.57 -16.59
C CYS A 86 30.07 43.92 -18.00
N VAL A 87 29.40 42.97 -18.67
CA VAL A 87 28.83 43.12 -20.02
C VAL A 87 27.32 43.17 -19.90
N LEU A 88 26.73 44.17 -20.57
CA LEU A 88 25.29 44.45 -20.58
C LEU A 88 24.78 44.46 -22.02
N GLU A 89 23.69 43.75 -22.28
CA GLU A 89 23.01 43.72 -23.57
C GLU A 89 21.59 44.26 -23.36
N PHE A 90 21.22 45.37 -24.02
CA PHE A 90 19.89 46.00 -23.92
C PHE A 90 19.05 45.72 -25.17
N TRP A 91 17.72 45.66 -25.03
CA TRP A 91 16.81 45.37 -26.16
C TRP A 91 16.86 46.45 -27.26
N GLU A 92 17.25 47.68 -26.92
CA GLU A 92 17.47 48.76 -27.88
C GLU A 92 18.69 49.61 -27.49
N GLY A 93 19.33 50.23 -28.48
CA GLY A 93 20.36 51.25 -28.27
C GLY A 93 19.86 52.51 -27.54
N SER A 94 18.55 52.79 -27.56
CA SER A 94 17.91 53.85 -26.77
C SER A 94 18.13 53.65 -25.27
N HIS A 95 17.82 52.45 -24.77
CA HIS A 95 18.02 52.03 -23.38
C HIS A 95 19.51 52.01 -23.00
N ALA A 96 20.38 51.56 -23.92
CA ALA A 96 21.83 51.60 -23.73
C ALA A 96 22.38 53.03 -23.59
N ILE A 97 21.86 53.99 -24.36
CA ILE A 97 22.20 55.42 -24.24
C ILE A 97 21.63 56.01 -22.95
N THR A 98 20.42 55.61 -22.54
CA THR A 98 19.82 56.01 -21.25
C THR A 98 20.66 55.50 -20.08
N ALA A 99 21.13 54.25 -20.12
CA ALA A 99 22.00 53.66 -19.10
C ALA A 99 23.31 54.45 -18.96
N ALA A 100 23.95 54.78 -20.09
CA ALA A 100 25.17 55.58 -20.13
C ALA A 100 25.01 57.01 -19.59
N LYS A 101 23.81 57.59 -19.68
CA LYS A 101 23.48 58.92 -19.12
C LYS A 101 23.11 58.84 -17.64
N ALA A 102 22.28 57.88 -17.26
CA ALA A 102 21.77 57.67 -15.91
C ALA A 102 22.77 57.03 -14.93
N VAL A 103 24.02 56.77 -15.35
CA VAL A 103 25.13 56.28 -14.49
C VAL A 103 25.20 57.00 -13.15
N LYS A 104 24.94 58.31 -13.12
CA LYS A 104 24.99 59.15 -11.92
C LYS A 104 23.80 58.94 -10.97
N ASP A 105 22.67 58.47 -11.49
CA ASP A 105 21.39 58.39 -10.81
C ASP A 105 21.04 56.94 -10.40
N ILE A 106 21.65 55.95 -11.07
CA ILE A 106 21.35 54.52 -10.93
C ILE A 106 21.62 53.96 -9.51
N SER A 107 22.55 54.56 -8.74
CA SER A 107 22.56 54.44 -7.27
C SER A 107 23.60 55.38 -6.63
N GLU A 108 23.22 56.09 -5.57
CA GLU A 108 24.15 56.87 -4.71
C GLU A 108 25.33 56.02 -4.19
N SER A 109 25.15 54.70 -4.04
CA SER A 109 26.17 53.79 -3.55
C SER A 109 27.27 53.41 -4.57
N ILE A 110 27.28 54.04 -5.75
CA ILE A 110 28.32 53.93 -6.79
C ILE A 110 28.83 55.34 -7.14
N HIS A 111 29.37 56.05 -6.15
CA HIS A 111 29.89 57.43 -6.30
C HIS A 111 31.14 57.59 -7.20
N GLU A 112 31.71 56.49 -7.72
CA GLU A 112 32.95 56.51 -8.47
C GLU A 112 32.75 56.19 -9.96
N GLN A 113 33.48 56.91 -10.81
CA GLN A 113 33.18 57.02 -12.24
C GLN A 113 33.47 55.73 -13.01
N PHE A 114 32.40 55.05 -13.44
CA PHE A 114 32.46 54.04 -14.49
C PHE A 114 31.98 54.64 -15.83
N THR A 115 32.60 54.21 -16.93
CA THR A 115 32.25 54.61 -18.29
C THR A 115 31.63 53.43 -19.03
N LEU A 116 30.41 53.61 -19.53
CA LEU A 116 29.77 52.67 -20.44
C LEU A 116 30.27 52.96 -21.87
N GLN A 117 31.14 52.09 -22.39
CA GLN A 117 31.59 52.16 -23.77
C GLN A 117 30.68 51.31 -24.66
N THR A 118 30.15 51.92 -25.72
CA THR A 118 29.40 51.25 -26.79
C THR A 118 30.33 51.07 -27.98
N PHE A 119 30.42 49.87 -28.53
CA PHE A 119 31.29 49.58 -29.67
C PHE A 119 30.53 49.74 -30.99
N ASP A 120 30.84 50.78 -31.77
CA ASP A 120 30.25 51.02 -33.10
C ASP A 120 31.22 50.56 -34.20
N PRO A 121 30.91 49.48 -34.95
CA PRO A 121 31.84 48.89 -35.91
C PRO A 121 31.87 49.57 -37.30
N PHE A 122 31.09 50.62 -37.57
CA PHE A 122 30.85 51.10 -38.95
C PHE A 122 31.54 52.42 -39.37
N ASN A 123 32.27 53.10 -38.49
CA ASN A 123 32.69 54.49 -38.73
C ASN A 123 34.12 54.64 -39.31
N LEU A 124 34.33 54.19 -40.55
CA LEU A 124 35.57 54.32 -41.35
C LEU A 124 35.25 54.49 -42.85
N TYR A 125 36.01 55.36 -43.55
CA TYR A 125 35.79 55.87 -44.94
C TYR A 125 34.59 56.86 -45.07
N CYS A 126 34.73 58.09 -45.57
CA CYS A 126 35.26 58.51 -46.89
C CYS A 126 35.58 60.02 -46.95
N ALA A 127 36.56 60.43 -47.77
CA ALA A 127 36.73 61.82 -48.23
C ALA A 127 37.62 61.91 -49.50
N ALA A 128 37.13 62.56 -50.58
CA ALA A 128 37.89 63.05 -51.76
C ALA A 128 36.97 63.92 -52.66
N THR A 129 37.53 64.74 -53.55
CA THR A 129 36.85 65.83 -54.27
C THR A 129 37.31 65.98 -55.74
N GLU A 130 36.62 66.85 -56.51
CA GLU A 130 37.19 67.69 -57.61
C GLU A 130 37.71 67.01 -58.92
N THR A 131 37.80 67.64 -60.11
CA THR A 131 37.08 68.77 -60.77
C THR A 131 37.16 68.59 -62.32
N ALA A 132 36.67 69.56 -63.12
CA ALA A 132 36.55 69.50 -64.59
C ALA A 132 37.68 70.27 -65.36
N ASN A 133 37.42 70.59 -66.65
CA ASN A 133 38.14 71.49 -67.59
C ASN A 133 39.29 70.87 -68.43
N ASP A 134 39.59 71.31 -69.68
CA ASP A 134 38.86 72.12 -70.68
C ASP A 134 39.61 72.10 -72.05
N THR A 135 38.99 72.66 -73.11
CA THR A 135 39.53 73.42 -74.28
C THR A 135 39.21 72.90 -75.69
N THR A 136 39.04 73.85 -76.62
CA THR A 136 38.45 73.71 -77.96
C THR A 136 39.34 74.25 -79.07
N GLU A 137 39.39 73.57 -80.24
CA GLU A 137 39.66 74.22 -81.55
C GLU A 137 39.33 73.30 -82.76
N ARG A 138 38.04 73.07 -83.04
CA ARG A 138 37.57 72.41 -84.30
C ARG A 138 36.30 73.02 -84.91
N GLU A 139 35.87 74.18 -84.39
CA GLU A 139 34.48 74.65 -84.43
C GLU A 139 33.88 74.88 -85.83
N ALA A 140 34.68 75.22 -86.84
CA ALA A 140 34.16 75.53 -88.18
C ALA A 140 33.70 74.27 -88.95
N LYS A 141 34.41 73.14 -88.80
CA LYS A 141 33.97 71.85 -89.35
C LYS A 141 33.05 71.10 -88.38
N LEU A 142 33.15 71.40 -87.08
CA LEU A 142 32.20 70.93 -86.08
C LEU A 142 30.78 71.30 -86.49
N ARG A 143 30.43 72.58 -86.65
CA ARG A 143 29.03 73.05 -86.78
C ARG A 143 28.13 72.27 -87.77
N GLN A 144 28.64 71.75 -88.88
CA GLN A 144 27.83 70.94 -89.81
C GLN A 144 27.78 69.44 -89.43
N GLU A 145 28.89 68.85 -88.98
CA GLU A 145 28.87 67.53 -88.31
C GLU A 145 28.03 67.57 -87.03
N GLU A 146 28.05 68.69 -86.32
CA GLU A 146 27.42 68.96 -85.04
C GLU A 146 25.92 69.14 -85.19
N GLN A 147 25.44 69.78 -86.27
CA GLN A 147 24.02 69.79 -86.59
C GLN A 147 23.50 68.39 -86.93
N GLN A 148 24.26 67.58 -87.68
CA GLN A 148 23.93 66.17 -87.93
C GLN A 148 24.03 65.31 -86.66
N ARG A 149 25.04 65.53 -85.81
CA ARG A 149 25.19 64.87 -84.51
C ARG A 149 24.10 65.30 -83.53
N GLN A 150 23.59 66.54 -83.60
CA GLN A 150 22.46 67.01 -82.81
C GLN A 150 21.16 66.36 -83.27
N GLU A 151 20.90 66.23 -84.58
CA GLU A 151 19.75 65.46 -85.07
C GLU A 151 19.87 63.96 -84.73
N GLU A 152 21.06 63.36 -84.88
CA GLU A 152 21.27 61.95 -84.53
C GLU A 152 21.21 61.75 -83.00
N GLN A 153 21.73 62.68 -82.22
CA GLN A 153 21.62 62.67 -80.76
C GLN A 153 20.17 62.85 -80.32
N GLN A 154 19.39 63.75 -80.91
CA GLN A 154 17.96 63.86 -80.63
C GLN A 154 17.24 62.54 -80.94
N ARG A 155 17.51 61.90 -82.09
CA ARG A 155 16.95 60.57 -82.41
C ARG A 155 17.44 59.45 -81.49
N ARG A 156 18.68 59.51 -80.99
CA ARG A 156 19.23 58.57 -79.99
C ARG A 156 18.60 58.79 -78.63
N GLU A 157 18.43 60.03 -78.21
CA GLU A 157 17.75 60.43 -76.97
C GLU A 157 16.27 60.07 -77.02
N GLU A 158 15.57 60.27 -78.12
CA GLU A 158 14.18 59.83 -78.30
C GLU A 158 14.05 58.31 -78.22
N ARG A 159 14.98 57.56 -78.84
CA ARG A 159 15.04 56.10 -78.70
C ARG A 159 15.34 55.68 -77.26
N GLN A 160 16.28 56.35 -76.59
CA GLN A 160 16.59 56.09 -75.18
C GLN A 160 15.39 56.40 -74.27
N LYS A 161 14.70 57.52 -74.47
CA LYS A 161 13.46 57.90 -73.75
C LYS A 161 12.34 56.87 -74.00
N GLN A 162 12.18 56.37 -75.23
CA GLN A 162 11.22 55.29 -75.54
C GLN A 162 11.63 53.93 -74.95
N GLU A 163 12.92 53.57 -74.95
CA GLU A 163 13.41 52.35 -74.30
C GLU A 163 13.30 52.42 -72.79
N GLU A 164 13.63 53.56 -72.19
CA GLU A 164 13.49 53.80 -70.75
C GLU A 164 12.02 53.76 -70.35
N GLN A 165 11.12 54.41 -71.09
CA GLN A 165 9.67 54.32 -70.87
C GLN A 165 9.18 52.87 -70.93
N LYS A 166 9.66 52.07 -71.90
CA LYS A 166 9.35 50.63 -71.99
C LYS A 166 9.92 49.83 -70.81
N ARG A 167 11.13 50.16 -70.32
CA ARG A 167 11.73 49.52 -69.12
C ARG A 167 10.95 49.87 -67.87
N GLN A 168 10.59 51.15 -67.67
CA GLN A 168 9.76 51.60 -66.56
C GLN A 168 8.35 50.97 -66.60
N GLU A 169 7.75 50.82 -67.79
CA GLU A 169 6.45 50.13 -67.93
C GLU A 169 6.56 48.62 -67.65
N ALA A 170 7.59 47.95 -68.16
CA ALA A 170 7.84 46.54 -67.87
C ALA A 170 8.09 46.30 -66.36
N GLN A 171 8.85 47.18 -65.71
CA GLN A 171 9.07 47.15 -64.27
C GLN A 171 7.76 47.34 -63.49
N ARG A 172 6.92 48.32 -63.86
CA ARG A 172 5.60 48.52 -63.22
C ARG A 172 4.72 47.29 -63.34
N ARG A 173 4.64 46.66 -64.53
CA ARG A 173 3.90 45.40 -64.72
C ARG A 173 4.44 44.26 -63.85
N GLN A 174 5.76 44.18 -63.68
CA GLN A 174 6.40 43.19 -62.81
C GLN A 174 6.11 43.45 -61.32
N GLU A 175 6.16 44.71 -60.86
CA GLU A 175 5.78 45.10 -59.50
C GLU A 175 4.30 44.86 -59.21
N GLU A 176 3.41 45.14 -60.17
CA GLU A 176 1.97 44.84 -60.07
C GLU A 176 1.71 43.34 -59.96
N GLN A 177 2.39 42.51 -60.77
CA GLN A 177 2.30 41.06 -60.67
C GLN A 177 2.82 40.55 -59.31
N GLN A 178 3.94 41.07 -58.81
CA GLN A 178 4.46 40.73 -57.48
C GLN A 178 3.47 41.09 -56.37
N ARG A 179 2.87 42.29 -56.41
CA ARG A 179 1.84 42.71 -55.44
C ARG A 179 0.60 41.81 -55.49
N TYR A 180 0.17 41.39 -56.68
CA TYR A 180 -0.95 40.47 -56.84
C TYR A 180 -0.64 39.08 -56.27
N GLU A 181 0.54 38.53 -56.54
CA GLU A 181 0.98 37.26 -55.96
C GLU A 181 1.15 37.34 -54.43
N GLU A 182 1.68 38.44 -53.90
CA GLU A 182 1.81 38.66 -52.47
C GLU A 182 0.43 38.79 -51.79
N GLN A 183 -0.50 39.56 -52.37
CA GLN A 183 -1.87 39.65 -51.88
C GLN A 183 -2.55 38.28 -51.85
N LYS A 184 -2.36 37.46 -52.89
CA LYS A 184 -2.88 36.09 -52.98
C LYS A 184 -2.26 35.16 -51.92
N ARG A 185 -0.97 35.29 -51.61
CA ARG A 185 -0.31 34.57 -50.50
C ARG A 185 -0.87 35.00 -49.13
N ARG A 186 -0.97 36.32 -48.88
CA ARG A 186 -1.54 36.89 -47.66
C ARG A 186 -2.99 36.45 -47.43
N GLU A 187 -3.79 36.32 -48.50
CA GLU A 187 -5.16 35.83 -48.39
C GLU A 187 -5.23 34.32 -48.12
N ALA A 188 -4.39 33.52 -48.78
CA ALA A 188 -4.30 32.08 -48.51
C ALA A 188 -3.90 31.79 -47.05
N GLN A 189 -2.90 32.52 -46.53
CA GLN A 189 -2.48 32.46 -45.13
C GLN A 189 -3.65 32.79 -44.17
N ARG A 190 -4.37 33.91 -44.40
CA ARG A 190 -5.54 34.28 -43.58
C ARG A 190 -6.64 33.21 -43.58
N ARG A 191 -6.84 32.50 -44.70
CA ARG A 191 -7.80 31.38 -44.79
C ARG A 191 -7.32 30.18 -43.95
N GLN A 192 -6.03 29.87 -43.95
CA GLN A 192 -5.43 28.81 -43.13
C GLN A 192 -5.49 29.14 -41.63
N GLU A 193 -5.11 30.36 -41.23
CA GLU A 193 -5.23 30.84 -39.84
C GLU A 193 -6.69 30.80 -39.34
N ALA A 194 -7.65 31.16 -40.20
CA ALA A 194 -9.08 31.08 -39.86
C ALA A 194 -9.56 29.63 -39.64
N GLN A 195 -9.07 28.68 -40.44
CA GLN A 195 -9.37 27.25 -40.26
C GLN A 195 -8.73 26.68 -38.99
N GLN A 196 -7.47 27.02 -38.69
CA GLN A 196 -6.80 26.64 -37.44
C GLN A 196 -7.56 27.16 -36.22
N ARG A 197 -7.93 28.45 -36.22
CA ARG A 197 -8.74 29.07 -35.15
C ARG A 197 -10.15 28.46 -35.01
N GLN A 198 -10.72 27.88 -36.06
CA GLN A 198 -11.96 27.11 -35.95
C GLN A 198 -11.73 25.72 -35.32
N GLY A 199 -10.65 25.02 -35.69
CA GLY A 199 -10.24 23.76 -35.07
C GLY A 199 -10.00 23.92 -33.57
N GLU A 200 -9.15 24.88 -33.18
CA GLU A 200 -8.88 25.19 -31.76
C GLU A 200 -10.16 25.49 -30.95
N ARG A 201 -11.11 26.23 -31.53
CA ARG A 201 -12.40 26.51 -30.88
C ARG A 201 -13.23 25.25 -30.69
N ALA A 202 -13.24 24.35 -31.67
CA ALA A 202 -13.93 23.07 -31.57
C ALA A 202 -13.28 22.16 -30.51
N ASP A 203 -11.95 22.13 -30.43
CA ASP A 203 -11.23 21.30 -29.46
C ASP A 203 -11.30 21.85 -28.03
N ARG A 204 -11.21 23.17 -27.82
CA ARG A 204 -11.53 23.80 -26.53
C ARG A 204 -12.97 23.51 -26.10
N LEU A 205 -13.93 23.45 -27.04
CA LEU A 205 -15.32 23.06 -26.74
C LEU A 205 -15.45 21.59 -26.32
N LYS A 206 -14.66 20.66 -26.91
CA LYS A 206 -14.58 19.27 -26.45
C LYS A 206 -13.96 19.19 -25.04
N GLU A 207 -12.88 19.92 -24.80
CA GLU A 207 -12.19 19.94 -23.51
C GLU A 207 -13.10 20.47 -22.38
N ILE A 208 -13.84 21.56 -22.64
CA ILE A 208 -14.79 22.14 -21.68
C ILE A 208 -15.92 21.15 -21.36
N LYS A 209 -16.40 20.37 -22.34
CA LYS A 209 -17.37 19.28 -22.10
C LYS A 209 -16.78 18.18 -21.22
N LEU A 210 -15.61 17.66 -21.59
CA LEU A 210 -14.93 16.60 -20.82
C LEU A 210 -14.63 17.03 -19.37
N ARG A 211 -14.19 18.29 -19.17
CA ARG A 211 -14.00 18.86 -17.83
C ARG A 211 -15.30 18.91 -17.03
N ARG A 212 -16.44 19.27 -17.64
CA ARG A 212 -17.76 19.27 -16.99
C ARG A 212 -18.23 17.86 -16.59
N GLU A 213 -18.08 16.90 -17.51
CA GLU A 213 -18.41 15.49 -17.25
C GLU A 213 -17.56 14.92 -16.10
N LEU A 214 -16.27 15.26 -16.06
CA LEU A 214 -15.38 14.90 -14.94
C LEU A 214 -15.78 15.58 -13.62
N THR A 215 -16.17 16.86 -13.61
CA THR A 215 -16.66 17.52 -12.39
C THR A 215 -17.97 16.91 -11.90
N GLU A 216 -18.91 16.59 -12.78
CA GLU A 216 -20.16 15.91 -12.41
C GLU A 216 -19.90 14.51 -11.83
N GLN A 217 -18.95 13.76 -12.38
CA GLN A 217 -18.56 12.45 -11.83
C GLN A 217 -17.88 12.60 -10.46
N ALA A 218 -17.03 13.61 -10.29
CA ALA A 218 -16.40 13.91 -9.01
C ALA A 218 -17.42 14.34 -7.93
N GLU A 219 -18.42 15.15 -8.30
CA GLU A 219 -19.52 15.55 -7.41
C GLU A 219 -20.40 14.35 -7.03
N LYS A 220 -20.79 13.51 -7.99
CA LYS A 220 -21.55 12.27 -7.72
C LYS A 220 -20.78 11.31 -6.80
N LEU A 221 -19.46 11.18 -6.97
CA LEU A 221 -18.60 10.40 -6.07
C LEU A 221 -18.43 11.06 -4.69
N ALA A 222 -18.35 12.39 -4.60
CA ALA A 222 -18.24 13.11 -3.35
C ALA A 222 -19.55 13.08 -2.54
N GLN A 223 -20.70 13.17 -3.22
CA GLN A 223 -22.01 13.01 -2.61
C GLN A 223 -22.22 11.57 -2.12
N LYS A 224 -21.94 10.56 -2.95
CA LYS A 224 -22.01 9.16 -2.50
C LYS A 224 -21.13 8.91 -1.28
N LYS A 225 -19.89 9.42 -1.24
CA LYS A 225 -19.01 9.29 -0.06
C LYS A 225 -19.59 9.94 1.21
N LYS A 226 -20.41 10.98 1.10
CA LYS A 226 -21.13 11.57 2.25
C LYS A 226 -22.27 10.65 2.69
N GLU A 227 -23.02 10.10 1.75
CA GLU A 227 -24.12 9.16 2.01
C GLU A 227 -23.59 7.86 2.66
N ASP A 228 -22.52 7.28 2.11
CA ASP A 228 -21.80 6.12 2.66
C ASP A 228 -21.29 6.41 4.09
N ALA A 229 -20.73 7.61 4.36
CA ALA A 229 -20.22 7.99 5.68
C ALA A 229 -21.32 8.24 6.73
N VAL A 230 -22.44 8.86 6.33
CA VAL A 230 -23.62 9.04 7.21
C VAL A 230 -24.25 7.68 7.54
N GLN A 231 -24.27 6.75 6.59
CA GLN A 231 -24.71 5.38 6.84
C GLN A 231 -23.76 4.65 7.83
N GLU A 232 -22.44 4.78 7.65
CA GLU A 232 -21.46 4.20 8.57
C GLU A 232 -21.58 4.79 10.00
N GLU A 233 -21.92 6.07 10.15
CA GLU A 233 -22.20 6.70 11.44
C GLU A 233 -23.52 6.21 12.06
N ALA A 234 -24.59 6.10 11.26
CA ALA A 234 -25.86 5.51 11.71
C ALA A 234 -25.69 4.05 12.18
N ASP A 235 -24.90 3.25 11.47
CA ASP A 235 -24.62 1.86 11.84
C ASP A 235 -23.77 1.75 13.12
N LYS A 236 -22.82 2.69 13.35
CA LYS A 236 -22.11 2.80 14.64
C LYS A 236 -23.05 3.15 15.79
N ILE A 237 -23.97 4.09 15.58
CA ILE A 237 -24.99 4.48 16.58
C ILE A 237 -25.89 3.28 16.90
N ASN A 238 -26.38 2.57 15.88
CA ASN A 238 -27.19 1.35 16.04
C ASN A 238 -26.43 0.24 16.78
N HIS A 239 -25.14 0.03 16.46
CA HIS A 239 -24.29 -0.93 17.17
C HIS A 239 -24.10 -0.55 18.64
N PHE A 240 -23.85 0.72 18.95
CA PHE A 240 -23.72 1.22 20.31
C PHE A 240 -25.02 1.09 21.12
N LEU A 241 -26.18 1.40 20.51
CA LEU A 241 -27.49 1.16 21.12
C LEU A 241 -27.74 -0.33 21.38
N GLY A 242 -27.34 -1.20 20.45
CA GLY A 242 -27.36 -2.66 20.63
C GLY A 242 -26.50 -3.13 21.81
N ALA A 243 -25.27 -2.60 21.93
CA ALA A 243 -24.39 -2.87 23.06
C ALA A 243 -24.97 -2.39 24.40
N LEU A 244 -25.60 -1.21 24.44
CA LEU A 244 -26.29 -0.70 25.63
C LEU A 244 -27.55 -1.51 26.02
N GLN A 245 -28.22 -2.15 25.05
CA GLN A 245 -29.29 -3.12 25.35
C GLN A 245 -28.72 -4.46 25.85
N ALA A 246 -27.64 -4.95 25.24
CA ALA A 246 -26.95 -6.17 25.67
C ALA A 246 -26.40 -6.03 27.10
N GLY A 247 -25.78 -4.90 27.44
CA GLY A 247 -25.31 -4.58 28.78
C GLY A 247 -26.44 -4.55 29.82
N ARG A 248 -27.59 -3.94 29.49
CA ARG A 248 -28.78 -3.97 30.37
C ARG A 248 -29.36 -5.37 30.56
N ARG A 249 -29.37 -6.21 29.51
CA ARG A 249 -29.76 -7.63 29.62
C ARG A 249 -28.75 -8.44 30.46
N ALA A 250 -27.46 -8.12 30.39
CA ALA A 250 -26.42 -8.76 31.18
C ALA A 250 -26.52 -8.38 32.67
N ASP A 251 -26.73 -7.11 33.00
CA ASP A 251 -26.96 -6.67 34.39
C ASP A 251 -28.27 -7.25 34.96
N GLN A 252 -29.35 -7.28 34.17
CA GLN A 252 -30.60 -7.95 34.60
C GLN A 252 -30.38 -9.44 34.89
N LYS A 253 -29.64 -10.16 34.02
CA LYS A 253 -29.27 -11.56 34.28
C LYS A 253 -28.37 -11.72 35.50
N PHE A 254 -27.39 -10.84 35.69
CA PHE A 254 -26.52 -10.86 36.87
C PHE A 254 -27.33 -10.71 38.16
N ARG A 255 -28.32 -9.80 38.17
CA ARG A 255 -29.24 -9.61 39.30
C ARG A 255 -30.09 -10.84 39.57
N THR A 256 -30.65 -11.52 38.54
CA THR A 256 -31.41 -12.76 38.76
C THR A 256 -30.51 -13.89 39.24
N THR A 257 -29.34 -14.12 38.63
CA THR A 257 -28.39 -15.14 39.10
C THR A 257 -27.87 -14.86 40.52
N LYS A 258 -27.78 -13.60 40.94
CA LYS A 258 -27.41 -13.23 42.31
C LYS A 258 -28.54 -13.51 43.31
N ALA A 259 -29.80 -13.35 42.91
CA ALA A 259 -30.96 -13.75 43.72
C ALA A 259 -31.08 -15.29 43.81
N GLU A 260 -30.90 -15.98 42.69
CA GLU A 260 -30.85 -17.46 42.62
C GLU A 260 -29.73 -18.03 43.49
N LEU A 261 -28.53 -17.42 43.48
CA LEU A 261 -27.41 -17.78 44.35
C LEU A 261 -27.76 -17.60 45.84
N TYR A 262 -28.44 -16.51 46.20
CA TYR A 262 -28.85 -16.25 47.58
C TYR A 262 -29.94 -17.22 48.06
N GLU A 263 -30.90 -17.58 47.20
CA GLU A 263 -31.84 -18.67 47.49
C GLU A 263 -31.15 -20.03 47.59
N ALA A 264 -30.19 -20.34 46.72
CA ALA A 264 -29.44 -21.59 46.77
C ALA A 264 -28.59 -21.69 48.06
N GLN A 265 -27.97 -20.60 48.50
CA GLN A 265 -27.27 -20.52 49.77
C GLN A 265 -28.25 -20.77 50.95
N LYS A 266 -29.40 -20.09 50.98
CA LYS A 266 -30.41 -20.31 52.02
C LYS A 266 -30.92 -21.75 52.06
N ARG A 267 -31.13 -22.38 50.91
CA ARG A 267 -31.52 -23.80 50.81
C ARG A 267 -30.39 -24.73 51.26
N PHE A 268 -29.13 -24.37 51.06
CA PHE A 268 -27.98 -25.11 51.57
C PHE A 268 -27.89 -25.01 53.11
N GLU A 269 -28.07 -23.82 53.67
CA GLU A 269 -28.13 -23.59 55.13
C GLU A 269 -29.25 -24.43 55.76
N GLN A 270 -30.45 -24.41 55.19
CA GLN A 270 -31.58 -25.26 55.62
C GLN A 270 -31.29 -26.76 55.47
N ALA A 271 -30.64 -27.19 54.38
CA ALA A 271 -30.24 -28.58 54.19
C ALA A 271 -29.17 -29.02 55.20
N GLN A 272 -28.29 -28.11 55.62
CA GLN A 272 -27.29 -28.35 56.67
C GLN A 272 -27.97 -28.50 58.04
N GLU A 273 -28.96 -27.67 58.38
CA GLU A 273 -29.79 -27.83 59.58
C GLU A 273 -30.51 -29.20 59.59
N CYS A 274 -31.16 -29.57 58.48
CA CYS A 274 -31.81 -30.88 58.34
C CYS A 274 -30.81 -32.04 58.42
N PHE A 275 -29.58 -31.88 57.90
CA PHE A 275 -28.54 -32.89 58.00
C PHE A 275 -28.05 -33.09 59.44
N MET A 276 -27.88 -32.02 60.22
CA MET A 276 -27.54 -32.12 61.65
C MET A 276 -28.63 -32.87 62.43
N LEU A 277 -29.90 -32.55 62.20
CA LEU A 277 -31.03 -33.26 62.82
C LEU A 277 -31.04 -34.76 62.42
N ALA A 278 -30.77 -35.06 61.14
CA ALA A 278 -30.67 -36.44 60.67
C ALA A 278 -29.47 -37.18 61.28
N GLN A 279 -28.35 -36.52 61.55
CA GLN A 279 -27.23 -37.11 62.30
C GLN A 279 -27.60 -37.44 63.74
N GLU A 280 -28.33 -36.55 64.43
CA GLU A 280 -28.86 -36.86 65.78
C GLU A 280 -29.83 -38.05 65.74
N ASP A 281 -30.75 -38.09 64.79
CA ASP A 281 -31.69 -39.21 64.64
C ASP A 281 -30.96 -40.52 64.36
N VAL A 282 -29.93 -40.52 63.52
CA VAL A 282 -29.05 -41.69 63.29
C VAL A 282 -28.32 -42.09 64.57
N GLU A 283 -27.81 -41.14 65.38
CA GLU A 283 -27.15 -41.46 66.65
C GLU A 283 -28.14 -42.05 67.67
N ARG A 284 -29.38 -41.53 67.73
CA ARG A 284 -30.47 -42.08 68.55
C ARG A 284 -30.85 -43.50 68.08
N ILE A 285 -30.95 -43.73 66.77
CA ILE A 285 -31.22 -45.05 66.16
C ILE A 285 -30.08 -46.04 66.45
N LEU A 286 -28.81 -45.61 66.39
CA LEU A 286 -27.67 -46.46 66.75
C LEU A 286 -27.70 -46.84 68.24
N LYS A 287 -27.91 -45.88 69.14
CA LYS A 287 -28.09 -46.14 70.59
C LYS A 287 -29.25 -47.09 70.87
N ALA A 288 -30.38 -46.94 70.16
CA ALA A 288 -31.53 -47.85 70.26
C ALA A 288 -31.22 -49.24 69.68
N THR A 289 -30.47 -49.32 68.58
CA THR A 289 -30.08 -50.58 67.94
C THR A 289 -29.09 -51.38 68.81
N ASP A 290 -28.13 -50.72 69.44
CA ASP A 290 -27.19 -51.39 70.34
C ASP A 290 -27.86 -51.78 71.67
N LYS A 291 -28.82 -51.00 72.19
CA LYS A 291 -29.71 -51.44 73.28
C LYS A 291 -30.51 -52.69 72.89
N ALA A 292 -31.15 -52.68 71.72
CA ALA A 292 -31.89 -53.82 71.18
C ALA A 292 -30.98 -55.05 70.95
N ARG A 293 -29.70 -54.86 70.59
CA ARG A 293 -28.71 -55.95 70.50
C ARG A 293 -28.29 -56.51 71.85
N VAL A 294 -28.22 -55.70 72.90
CA VAL A 294 -28.02 -56.18 74.28
C VAL A 294 -29.25 -56.99 74.72
N GLU A 295 -30.45 -56.45 74.54
CA GLU A 295 -31.71 -57.15 74.84
C GLU A 295 -31.87 -58.44 74.02
N GLN A 296 -31.45 -58.45 72.75
CA GLN A 296 -31.42 -59.66 71.91
C GLN A 296 -30.39 -60.69 72.40
N ARG A 297 -29.24 -60.26 72.92
CA ARG A 297 -28.24 -61.17 73.52
C ARG A 297 -28.76 -61.77 74.82
N GLU A 298 -29.39 -60.98 75.68
CA GLU A 298 -30.05 -61.48 76.89
C GLU A 298 -31.23 -62.41 76.58
N ALA A 299 -32.03 -62.10 75.56
CA ALA A 299 -33.09 -62.99 75.09
C ALA A 299 -32.52 -64.28 74.48
N LYS A 300 -31.34 -64.23 73.85
CA LYS A 300 -30.65 -65.41 73.31
C LYS A 300 -30.07 -66.27 74.42
N THR A 301 -29.44 -65.71 75.46
CA THR A 301 -28.98 -66.51 76.61
C THR A 301 -30.16 -67.12 77.36
N ARG A 302 -31.24 -66.37 77.63
CA ARG A 302 -32.49 -66.92 78.20
C ARG A 302 -33.09 -68.05 77.37
N LYS A 303 -32.97 -67.99 76.03
CA LYS A 303 -33.36 -69.10 75.14
C LYS A 303 -32.40 -70.29 75.22
N GLU A 304 -31.09 -70.07 75.22
CA GLU A 304 -30.10 -71.15 75.36
C GLU A 304 -30.21 -71.86 76.72
N ASP A 305 -30.55 -71.12 77.79
CA ASP A 305 -30.81 -71.69 79.11
C ASP A 305 -32.14 -72.45 79.15
N ALA A 306 -33.22 -71.91 78.57
CA ALA A 306 -34.49 -72.64 78.42
C ALA A 306 -34.38 -73.87 77.49
N GLU A 307 -33.54 -73.83 76.45
CA GLU A 307 -33.24 -74.98 75.59
C GLU A 307 -32.36 -76.02 76.31
N ARG A 308 -31.52 -75.63 77.27
CA ARG A 308 -30.82 -76.57 78.17
C ARG A 308 -31.81 -77.26 79.10
N GLU A 309 -32.74 -76.53 79.72
CA GLU A 309 -33.82 -77.10 80.54
C GLU A 309 -34.73 -78.02 79.71
N GLU A 310 -35.15 -77.60 78.51
CA GLU A 310 -35.97 -78.44 77.64
C GLU A 310 -35.20 -79.69 77.17
N LYS A 311 -33.88 -79.58 76.93
CA LYS A 311 -33.04 -80.73 76.58
C LYS A 311 -32.91 -81.73 77.72
N ILE A 312 -32.79 -81.26 78.97
CA ILE A 312 -32.84 -82.13 80.16
C ILE A 312 -34.19 -82.85 80.23
N LEU A 313 -35.31 -82.11 80.09
CA LEU A 313 -36.66 -82.70 80.11
C LEU A 313 -36.93 -83.65 78.93
N ARG A 314 -36.33 -83.42 77.75
CA ARG A 314 -36.37 -84.34 76.60
C ARG A 314 -35.51 -85.59 76.82
N GLU A 315 -34.37 -85.47 77.49
CA GLU A 315 -33.53 -86.61 77.87
C GLU A 315 -34.12 -87.43 79.02
N GLU A 316 -34.97 -86.85 79.86
CA GLU A 316 -35.83 -87.58 80.80
C GLU A 316 -37.00 -88.26 80.08
N ARG A 317 -37.75 -87.55 79.22
CA ARG A 317 -38.83 -88.15 78.41
C ARG A 317 -38.35 -89.33 77.57
N LYS A 318 -37.16 -89.24 76.95
CA LYS A 318 -36.61 -90.35 76.17
C LYS A 318 -36.31 -91.60 76.99
N LYS A 319 -35.90 -91.48 78.25
CA LYS A 319 -35.72 -92.65 79.12
C LYS A 319 -37.04 -93.38 79.35
N VAL A 320 -38.16 -92.64 79.42
CA VAL A 320 -39.51 -93.20 79.52
C VAL A 320 -39.96 -93.82 78.19
N GLU A 321 -39.79 -93.12 77.05
CA GLU A 321 -40.14 -93.65 75.73
C GLU A 321 -39.32 -94.89 75.33
N ASP A 322 -38.04 -94.97 75.73
CA ASP A 322 -37.17 -96.11 75.44
C ASP A 322 -37.42 -97.31 76.39
N GLU A 323 -38.05 -97.09 77.56
CA GLU A 323 -38.67 -98.18 78.36
C GLU A 323 -39.98 -98.66 77.72
N GLU A 324 -40.86 -97.75 77.31
CA GLU A 324 -42.14 -98.08 76.67
C GLU A 324 -41.94 -98.85 75.35
N ARG A 325 -40.97 -98.43 74.53
CA ARG A 325 -40.58 -99.11 73.28
C ARG A 325 -39.94 -100.48 73.48
N ARG A 326 -39.41 -100.80 74.66
CA ARG A 326 -38.95 -102.17 74.96
C ARG A 326 -40.12 -103.14 75.13
N LEU A 327 -41.26 -102.67 75.64
CA LEU A 327 -42.47 -103.48 75.79
C LEU A 327 -43.23 -103.64 74.47
N GLN A 328 -43.27 -102.60 73.64
CA GLN A 328 -44.02 -102.63 72.38
C GLN A 328 -43.38 -103.51 71.29
N LYS A 329 -42.07 -103.84 71.41
CA LYS A 329 -41.29 -104.48 70.33
C LYS A 329 -41.18 -106.00 70.40
N GLU A 330 -41.95 -106.66 71.27
CA GLU A 330 -42.04 -108.14 71.32
C GLU A 330 -43.26 -108.71 70.58
N PHE A 331 -44.10 -107.88 69.93
CA PHE A 331 -45.46 -108.30 69.51
C PHE A 331 -45.67 -108.61 68.01
N ASP A 332 -45.05 -107.89 67.06
CA ASP A 332 -45.45 -107.91 65.64
C ASP A 332 -44.29 -108.12 64.63
N GLU A 333 -44.09 -109.36 64.14
CA GLU A 333 -43.31 -109.68 62.92
C GLU A 333 -43.83 -110.96 62.20
N HIS A 334 -44.56 -110.86 61.06
CA HIS A 334 -44.62 -111.89 59.99
C HIS A 334 -45.38 -111.49 58.69
N VAL A 335 -45.07 -112.17 57.55
CA VAL A 335 -45.78 -112.24 56.21
C VAL A 335 -45.49 -111.11 55.18
N VAL A 336 -45.21 -111.25 53.84
CA VAL A 336 -45.31 -112.28 52.73
C VAL A 336 -46.51 -112.09 51.75
N GLU A 337 -46.45 -112.07 50.40
CA GLU A 337 -45.38 -111.79 49.37
C GLU A 337 -45.99 -111.70 47.92
N GLU A 338 -45.23 -111.24 46.91
CA GLU A 338 -45.37 -111.47 45.42
C GLU A 338 -46.68 -111.01 44.67
N ASP A 339 -46.82 -110.91 43.31
CA ASP A 339 -45.92 -110.68 42.12
C ASP A 339 -46.76 -110.29 40.84
N GLU A 340 -46.10 -109.96 39.70
CA GLU A 340 -46.43 -110.07 38.26
C GLU A 340 -47.77 -109.56 37.61
N GLU A 341 -47.66 -108.87 36.45
CA GLU A 341 -47.96 -109.48 35.11
C GLU A 341 -47.44 -108.57 33.95
N SER A 342 -46.74 -109.14 32.95
CA SER A 342 -46.30 -108.44 31.73
C SER A 342 -46.95 -108.99 30.44
N ARG A 343 -48.23 -108.66 30.19
CA ARG A 343 -48.95 -109.13 28.97
C ARG A 343 -49.92 -108.12 28.34
N ARG A 344 -49.56 -107.59 27.14
CA ARG A 344 -50.40 -107.49 25.91
C ARG A 344 -49.73 -106.69 24.76
N ARG A 345 -49.18 -107.42 23.77
CA ARG A 345 -49.36 -107.26 22.29
C ARG A 345 -49.23 -105.85 21.65
N ALA A 346 -48.38 -105.56 20.66
CA ALA A 346 -47.47 -106.35 19.81
C ALA A 346 -48.05 -107.23 18.65
N GLU A 347 -49.30 -107.06 18.22
CA GLU A 347 -49.94 -107.92 17.17
C GLU A 347 -50.74 -107.14 16.11
N LEU A 348 -50.13 -106.27 15.27
CA LEU A 348 -50.89 -105.55 14.22
C LEU A 348 -50.07 -104.99 13.02
N ALA A 349 -49.12 -105.78 12.48
CA ALA A 349 -48.16 -105.28 11.47
C ALA A 349 -48.28 -105.88 10.05
N GLU A 350 -49.01 -106.98 9.82
CA GLU A 350 -48.79 -107.82 8.63
C GLU A 350 -50.09 -108.32 7.97
N SER A 351 -50.67 -107.52 7.05
CA SER A 351 -51.84 -107.94 6.23
C SER A 351 -52.04 -107.14 4.93
N ILE A 352 -51.72 -105.84 4.90
CA ILE A 352 -52.12 -104.91 3.81
C ILE A 352 -51.41 -105.17 2.46
N ARG A 353 -50.30 -105.91 2.44
CA ARG A 353 -49.32 -105.92 1.32
C ARG A 353 -49.64 -106.88 0.15
N LYS A 354 -50.92 -107.10 -0.21
CA LYS A 354 -51.29 -108.14 -1.20
C LYS A 354 -52.50 -107.86 -2.13
N MET A 355 -52.85 -106.60 -2.41
CA MET A 355 -53.95 -106.26 -3.36
C MET A 355 -53.57 -105.40 -4.57
N GLU A 356 -52.33 -104.94 -4.72
CA GLU A 356 -51.99 -103.91 -5.73
C GLU A 356 -51.49 -104.43 -7.08
N GLU A 357 -51.08 -105.70 -7.19
CA GLU A 357 -50.40 -106.24 -8.38
C GLU A 357 -51.31 -106.40 -9.63
N LEU A 358 -52.63 -106.51 -9.45
CA LEU A 358 -53.56 -106.90 -10.51
C LEU A 358 -54.24 -105.75 -11.28
N ARG A 359 -53.87 -104.48 -11.03
CA ARG A 359 -54.45 -103.32 -11.74
C ARG A 359 -53.54 -102.69 -12.80
N ARG A 360 -52.34 -103.22 -13.02
CA ARG A 360 -51.28 -102.51 -13.78
C ARG A 360 -51.19 -102.79 -15.28
N GLN A 361 -52.07 -103.62 -15.87
CA GLN A 361 -51.90 -104.13 -17.24
C GLN A 361 -53.04 -103.82 -18.24
N GLU A 362 -54.12 -103.13 -17.85
CA GLU A 362 -55.19 -102.75 -18.80
C GLU A 362 -55.12 -101.29 -19.31
N ASP A 363 -54.35 -100.41 -18.64
CA ASP A 363 -54.28 -98.98 -19.00
C ASP A 363 -53.24 -98.65 -20.10
N GLU A 364 -52.19 -99.47 -20.29
CA GLU A 364 -51.05 -99.10 -21.14
C GLU A 364 -51.38 -99.01 -22.64
N ASP A 365 -52.34 -99.81 -23.14
CA ASP A 365 -52.67 -99.83 -24.58
C ASP A 365 -53.72 -98.79 -25.01
N ARG A 366 -54.50 -98.24 -24.07
CA ARG A 366 -55.36 -97.06 -24.37
C ARG A 366 -54.55 -95.76 -24.45
N ALA A 367 -53.34 -95.75 -23.88
CA ALA A 367 -52.50 -94.56 -23.79
C ALA A 367 -51.76 -94.20 -25.10
N ARG A 368 -51.53 -95.16 -26.01
CA ARG A 368 -50.72 -94.95 -27.22
C ARG A 368 -51.47 -94.12 -28.28
N ALA A 369 -52.70 -94.49 -28.59
CA ALA A 369 -53.51 -93.90 -29.68
C ALA A 369 -53.87 -92.42 -29.50
N ARG A 370 -53.78 -91.85 -28.29
CA ARG A 370 -54.08 -90.43 -28.05
C ARG A 370 -52.91 -89.49 -28.35
N ARG A 371 -51.66 -89.98 -28.25
CA ARG A 371 -50.45 -89.13 -28.27
C ARG A 371 -50.10 -88.60 -29.67
N GLU A 372 -50.52 -89.29 -30.73
CA GLU A 372 -50.16 -88.90 -32.10
C GLU A 372 -51.02 -87.75 -32.65
N ALA A 373 -52.24 -87.55 -32.13
CA ALA A 373 -53.12 -86.45 -32.53
C ALA A 373 -52.64 -85.09 -32.00
N GLU A 374 -52.26 -84.99 -30.72
CA GLU A 374 -51.82 -83.74 -30.08
C GLU A 374 -50.52 -83.17 -30.71
N LEU A 375 -49.64 -84.05 -31.22
CA LEU A 375 -48.36 -83.67 -31.84
C LEU A 375 -48.53 -82.98 -33.21
N ALA A 376 -49.72 -83.06 -33.83
CA ALA A 376 -50.01 -82.37 -35.08
C ALA A 376 -50.50 -80.93 -34.86
N GLU A 377 -51.40 -80.70 -33.89
CA GLU A 377 -52.00 -79.38 -33.65
C GLU A 377 -51.03 -78.41 -32.98
N THR A 378 -50.23 -78.90 -32.03
CA THR A 378 -49.19 -78.13 -31.32
C THR A 378 -48.20 -77.45 -32.27
N ARG A 379 -47.80 -78.13 -33.36
CA ARG A 379 -46.84 -77.59 -34.35
C ARG A 379 -47.33 -76.34 -35.09
N ARG A 380 -48.64 -76.14 -35.25
CA ARG A 380 -49.18 -74.91 -35.88
C ARG A 380 -49.18 -73.73 -34.92
N ARG A 381 -49.64 -73.92 -33.67
CA ARG A 381 -49.66 -72.83 -32.66
C ARG A 381 -48.26 -72.32 -32.32
N MET A 382 -47.25 -73.21 -32.29
CA MET A 382 -45.85 -72.83 -32.06
C MET A 382 -45.35 -71.78 -33.07
N ALA A 383 -45.62 -71.95 -34.37
CA ALA A 383 -45.10 -71.09 -35.43
C ALA A 383 -45.71 -69.66 -35.42
N GLU A 384 -46.95 -69.52 -34.97
CA GLU A 384 -47.66 -68.24 -34.85
C GLU A 384 -47.15 -67.44 -33.64
N VAL A 385 -47.00 -68.11 -32.48
CA VAL A 385 -46.38 -67.53 -31.28
C VAL A 385 -44.94 -67.07 -31.56
N ASP A 386 -44.16 -67.88 -32.28
CA ASP A 386 -42.78 -67.55 -32.69
C ASP A 386 -42.69 -66.25 -33.52
N ALA A 387 -43.70 -65.96 -34.34
CA ALA A 387 -43.74 -64.76 -35.18
C ALA A 387 -44.10 -63.50 -34.38
N GLU A 388 -45.12 -63.60 -33.52
CA GLU A 388 -45.51 -62.49 -32.64
C GLU A 388 -44.43 -62.17 -31.60
N GLU A 389 -43.77 -63.20 -31.04
CA GLU A 389 -42.72 -63.00 -30.05
C GLU A 389 -41.48 -62.30 -30.64
N ARG A 390 -41.12 -62.58 -31.91
CA ARG A 390 -40.08 -61.83 -32.64
C ARG A 390 -40.46 -60.35 -32.82
N SER A 391 -41.71 -60.06 -33.16
CA SER A 391 -42.24 -58.69 -33.27
C SER A 391 -42.18 -57.95 -31.92
N ARG A 392 -42.54 -58.64 -30.82
CA ARG A 392 -42.43 -58.10 -29.46
C ARG A 392 -40.97 -57.81 -29.08
N LYS A 393 -40.06 -58.77 -29.31
CA LYS A 393 -38.62 -58.65 -29.03
C LYS A 393 -37.97 -57.48 -29.80
N ALA A 394 -38.35 -57.26 -31.06
CA ALA A 394 -37.86 -56.13 -31.85
C ALA A 394 -38.30 -54.76 -31.30
N ARG A 395 -39.58 -54.63 -30.90
CA ARG A 395 -40.11 -53.40 -30.27
C ARG A 395 -39.48 -53.16 -28.90
N GLU A 396 -39.26 -54.22 -28.12
CA GLU A 396 -38.62 -54.15 -26.80
C GLU A 396 -37.15 -53.73 -26.89
N ALA A 397 -36.40 -54.24 -27.88
CA ALA A 397 -35.02 -53.84 -28.13
C ALA A 397 -34.91 -52.34 -28.45
N LEU A 398 -35.72 -51.82 -29.38
CA LEU A 398 -35.69 -50.40 -29.74
C LEU A 398 -36.15 -49.49 -28.59
N ALA A 399 -37.14 -49.92 -27.80
CA ALA A 399 -37.54 -49.22 -26.58
C ALA A 399 -36.45 -49.24 -25.49
N LYS A 400 -35.57 -50.26 -25.47
CA LYS A 400 -34.42 -50.35 -24.56
C LYS A 400 -33.30 -49.40 -24.99
N GLU A 401 -32.96 -49.33 -26.28
CA GLU A 401 -31.95 -48.39 -26.79
C GLU A 401 -32.33 -46.93 -26.54
N LEU A 402 -33.60 -46.56 -26.73
CA LEU A 402 -34.11 -45.22 -26.40
C LEU A 402 -34.04 -44.90 -24.89
N LYS A 403 -34.27 -45.89 -24.01
CA LYS A 403 -34.07 -45.73 -22.56
C LYS A 403 -32.60 -45.62 -22.18
N ASP A 404 -31.72 -46.43 -22.76
CA ASP A 404 -30.28 -46.42 -22.45
C ASP A 404 -29.58 -45.15 -22.98
N THR A 405 -30.03 -44.62 -24.12
CA THR A 405 -29.57 -43.31 -24.64
C THR A 405 -30.06 -42.15 -23.79
N ALA A 406 -31.35 -42.10 -23.43
CA ALA A 406 -31.88 -41.11 -22.51
C ALA A 406 -31.16 -41.13 -21.14
N ARG A 407 -30.91 -42.33 -20.59
CA ARG A 407 -30.16 -42.51 -19.35
C ARG A 407 -28.74 -41.95 -19.44
N LYS A 408 -28.01 -42.23 -20.53
CA LYS A 408 -26.66 -41.69 -20.77
C LYS A 408 -26.63 -40.15 -20.90
N ILE A 409 -27.69 -39.53 -21.41
CA ILE A 409 -27.82 -38.07 -21.46
C ILE A 409 -28.01 -37.50 -20.05
N VAL A 410 -28.98 -38.02 -19.29
CA VAL A 410 -29.24 -37.59 -17.90
C VAL A 410 -28.02 -37.79 -17.00
N GLU A 411 -27.31 -38.90 -17.15
CA GLU A 411 -26.09 -39.21 -16.40
C GLU A 411 -24.94 -38.24 -16.73
N ARG A 412 -24.74 -37.92 -18.02
CA ARG A 412 -23.76 -36.90 -18.45
C ARG A 412 -24.12 -35.50 -17.92
N GLU A 413 -25.39 -35.12 -17.95
CA GLU A 413 -25.82 -33.83 -17.43
C GLU A 413 -25.67 -33.75 -15.91
N ALA A 414 -26.02 -34.82 -15.18
CA ALA A 414 -25.81 -34.91 -13.74
C ALA A 414 -24.31 -34.84 -13.36
N ALA A 415 -23.44 -35.52 -14.12
CA ALA A 415 -21.99 -35.43 -13.94
C ALA A 415 -21.46 -34.02 -14.23
N ALA A 416 -21.92 -33.37 -15.31
CA ALA A 416 -21.54 -32.00 -15.64
C ALA A 416 -21.99 -30.99 -14.56
N ARG A 417 -23.21 -31.15 -14.03
CA ARG A 417 -23.73 -30.34 -12.91
C ARG A 417 -22.87 -30.50 -11.65
N ARG A 418 -22.50 -31.74 -11.28
CA ARG A 418 -21.60 -32.01 -10.14
C ARG A 418 -20.22 -31.37 -10.33
N ALA A 419 -19.58 -31.57 -11.49
CA ALA A 419 -18.27 -30.99 -11.78
C ALA A 419 -18.29 -29.45 -11.79
N ALA A 420 -19.38 -28.84 -12.24
CA ALA A 420 -19.57 -27.39 -12.16
C ALA A 420 -19.77 -26.90 -10.71
N GLU A 421 -20.49 -27.65 -9.88
CA GLU A 421 -20.69 -27.35 -8.46
C GLU A 421 -19.38 -27.51 -7.65
N GLU A 422 -18.60 -28.55 -7.92
CA GLU A 422 -17.27 -28.77 -7.31
C GLU A 422 -16.28 -27.66 -7.67
N ARG A 423 -16.21 -27.26 -8.95
CA ARG A 423 -15.41 -26.11 -9.39
C ARG A 423 -15.86 -24.81 -8.68
N LYS A 424 -17.17 -24.61 -8.51
CA LYS A 424 -17.73 -23.44 -7.80
C LYS A 424 -17.49 -23.48 -6.29
N LYS A 425 -17.39 -24.67 -5.68
CA LYS A 425 -16.97 -24.85 -4.27
C LYS A 425 -15.49 -24.53 -4.13
N LYS A 426 -14.62 -25.15 -4.94
CA LYS A 426 -13.16 -24.93 -4.89
C LYS A 426 -12.78 -23.46 -5.12
N ALA A 427 -13.38 -22.78 -6.09
CA ALA A 427 -13.13 -21.35 -6.32
C ALA A 427 -13.52 -20.46 -5.13
N ARG A 428 -14.61 -20.79 -4.41
CA ARG A 428 -15.02 -20.08 -3.19
C ARG A 428 -14.12 -20.39 -1.99
N GLU A 429 -13.54 -21.58 -1.95
CA GLU A 429 -12.59 -22.01 -0.94
C GLU A 429 -11.24 -21.30 -1.13
N GLU A 430 -10.74 -21.25 -2.38
CA GLU A 430 -9.55 -20.48 -2.77
C GLU A 430 -9.72 -18.97 -2.53
N GLU A 431 -10.89 -18.40 -2.86
CA GLU A 431 -11.24 -17.00 -2.56
C GLU A 431 -11.26 -16.74 -1.05
N ARG A 432 -11.84 -17.66 -0.26
CA ARG A 432 -11.87 -17.58 1.21
C ARG A 432 -10.46 -17.67 1.78
N GLU A 433 -9.63 -18.61 1.35
CA GLU A 433 -8.25 -18.74 1.79
C GLU A 433 -7.42 -17.49 1.47
N LEU A 434 -7.55 -16.95 0.25
CA LEU A 434 -6.85 -15.73 -0.15
C LEU A 434 -7.27 -14.54 0.73
N ARG A 435 -8.56 -14.43 1.01
CA ARG A 435 -9.10 -13.42 1.93
C ARG A 435 -8.61 -13.63 3.37
N GLU A 436 -8.61 -14.85 3.87
CA GLU A 436 -8.19 -15.18 5.25
C GLU A 436 -6.69 -14.92 5.44
N ARG A 437 -5.86 -15.25 4.45
CA ARG A 437 -4.43 -14.89 4.40
C ARG A 437 -4.23 -13.36 4.38
N ALA A 438 -4.98 -12.63 3.55
CA ALA A 438 -4.89 -11.17 3.48
C ALA A 438 -5.43 -10.46 4.74
N GLU A 439 -6.42 -11.03 5.43
CA GLU A 439 -6.86 -10.55 6.74
C GLU A 439 -5.84 -10.87 7.84
N ALA A 440 -5.21 -12.04 7.82
CA ALA A 440 -4.14 -12.41 8.75
C ALA A 440 -2.90 -11.52 8.59
N GLU A 441 -2.47 -11.25 7.35
CA GLU A 441 -1.38 -10.33 7.03
C GLU A 441 -1.68 -8.91 7.54
N LYS A 442 -2.89 -8.39 7.31
CA LYS A 442 -3.32 -7.08 7.84
C LYS A 442 -3.33 -7.03 9.37
N ARG A 443 -3.74 -8.12 10.04
CA ARG A 443 -3.70 -8.22 11.52
C ARG A 443 -2.25 -8.23 12.02
N ALA A 444 -1.38 -9.04 11.43
CA ALA A 444 0.04 -9.11 11.79
C ALA A 444 0.79 -7.79 11.51
N ALA A 445 0.48 -7.10 10.41
CA ALA A 445 1.05 -5.78 10.11
C ALA A 445 0.58 -4.70 11.10
N LEU A 446 -0.70 -4.71 11.50
CA LEU A 446 -1.23 -3.80 12.52
C LEU A 446 -0.64 -4.10 13.91
N GLU A 447 -0.47 -5.37 14.26
CA GLU A 447 0.15 -5.80 15.51
C GLU A 447 1.63 -5.41 15.56
N ARG A 448 2.41 -5.69 14.50
CA ARG A 448 3.81 -5.23 14.38
C ARG A 448 3.92 -3.71 14.48
N LYS A 449 2.99 -2.97 13.86
CA LYS A 449 2.94 -1.50 14.00
C LYS A 449 2.70 -1.06 15.44
N ARG A 450 1.74 -1.66 16.15
CA ARG A 450 1.48 -1.36 17.58
C ARG A 450 2.68 -1.67 18.47
N LEU A 451 3.32 -2.82 18.27
CA LEU A 451 4.53 -3.21 19.01
C LEU A 451 5.67 -2.22 18.77
N TYR A 452 5.90 -1.80 17.51
CA TYR A 452 6.86 -0.75 17.17
C TYR A 452 6.51 0.61 17.80
N GLU A 453 5.23 1.01 17.80
CA GLU A 453 4.79 2.27 18.43
C GLU A 453 5.03 2.25 19.94
N CYS A 454 4.73 1.14 20.63
CA CYS A 454 5.03 0.96 22.05
C CYS A 454 6.54 0.96 22.33
N ALA A 455 7.34 0.22 21.56
CA ALA A 455 8.79 0.15 21.70
C ALA A 455 9.47 1.51 21.43
N SER A 456 9.01 2.23 20.40
CA SER A 456 9.45 3.59 20.09
C SER A 456 9.13 4.57 21.22
N ALA A 457 7.93 4.48 21.81
CA ALA A 457 7.56 5.31 22.96
C ALA A 457 8.43 4.99 24.18
N GLN A 458 8.73 3.71 24.44
CA GLN A 458 9.61 3.29 25.53
C GLN A 458 11.05 3.80 25.35
N GLU A 459 11.64 3.69 24.15
CA GLU A 459 12.99 4.19 23.89
C GLU A 459 13.08 5.73 23.93
N ARG A 460 12.03 6.45 23.45
CA ARG A 460 11.91 7.90 23.66
C ARG A 460 11.89 8.26 25.14
N VAL A 461 11.07 7.57 25.94
CA VAL A 461 11.02 7.77 27.40
C VAL A 461 12.36 7.46 28.07
N ARG A 462 13.07 6.39 27.66
CA ARG A 462 14.43 6.09 28.14
C ARG A 462 15.40 7.23 27.85
N CYS A 463 15.39 7.77 26.62
CA CYS A 463 16.23 8.89 26.21
C CYS A 463 15.89 10.18 26.97
N MET A 464 14.60 10.46 27.19
CA MET A 464 14.16 11.59 28.03
C MET A 464 14.62 11.44 29.49
N GLN A 465 14.43 10.26 30.09
CA GLN A 465 14.85 10.00 31.48
C GLN A 465 16.37 10.12 31.66
N ARG A 466 17.17 9.62 30.71
CA ARG A 466 18.63 9.82 30.67
C ARG A 466 18.99 11.31 30.62
N ASP A 467 18.32 12.07 29.77
CA ASP A 467 18.63 13.48 29.59
C ASP A 467 18.16 14.33 30.79
N GLU A 468 17.02 14.01 31.41
CA GLU A 468 16.48 14.71 32.58
C GLU A 468 17.26 14.43 33.87
N THR A 469 17.68 13.17 34.09
CA THR A 469 18.45 12.78 35.29
C THR A 469 19.86 13.37 35.32
N ARG A 470 20.38 13.83 34.17
CA ARG A 470 21.72 14.42 34.05
C ARG A 470 21.70 15.92 33.78
N TRP A 471 20.68 16.43 33.09
CA TRP A 471 20.55 17.84 32.71
C TRP A 471 19.14 18.36 32.99
N ALA A 472 18.94 18.82 34.23
CA ALA A 472 17.68 19.39 34.68
C ALA A 472 17.25 20.56 33.79
N ARG A 473 15.96 20.57 33.39
CA ARG A 473 15.39 21.47 32.37
C ARG A 473 15.54 22.98 32.63
N HIS A 474 15.95 23.40 33.83
CA HIS A 474 16.14 24.80 34.22
C HIS A 474 17.60 25.29 34.12
N ILE A 475 18.57 24.42 33.85
CA ILE A 475 19.99 24.78 33.74
C ILE A 475 20.25 25.35 32.34
N SER A 476 21.05 26.42 32.25
CA SER A 476 21.43 27.02 30.97
C SER A 476 22.27 26.05 30.13
N TRP A 477 21.88 25.86 28.87
CA TRP A 477 22.47 24.86 27.98
C TRP A 477 23.81 25.31 27.39
N GLY A 478 24.84 25.37 28.23
CA GLY A 478 26.20 25.75 27.84
C GLY A 478 26.98 24.64 27.13
N VAL A 479 28.00 25.04 26.36
CA VAL A 479 28.88 24.17 25.53
C VAL A 479 29.35 22.90 26.25
N GLN A 480 29.74 23.00 27.53
CA GLN A 480 30.20 21.86 28.33
C GLN A 480 29.13 20.76 28.48
N PHE A 481 27.84 21.13 28.59
CA PHE A 481 26.75 20.17 28.63
C PHE A 481 26.50 19.53 27.26
N CYS A 482 26.63 20.29 26.16
CA CYS A 482 26.57 19.75 24.80
C CYS A 482 27.65 18.68 24.59
N ILE A 483 28.91 19.00 24.93
CA ILE A 483 30.06 18.07 24.83
C ILE A 483 29.85 16.84 25.73
N THR A 484 29.42 17.02 26.97
CA THR A 484 29.19 15.93 27.92
C THR A 484 28.06 15.00 27.48
N ARG A 485 26.95 15.57 26.98
CA ARG A 485 25.82 14.81 26.41
C ARG A 485 26.25 14.04 25.17
N PHE A 486 26.96 14.70 24.25
CA PHE A 486 27.47 14.07 23.05
C PHE A 486 28.40 12.89 23.36
N LYS A 487 29.32 13.05 24.32
CA LYS A 487 30.21 11.96 24.80
C LYS A 487 29.42 10.79 25.41
N LEU A 488 28.38 11.04 26.22
CA LEU A 488 27.56 9.98 26.81
C LEU A 488 26.79 9.19 25.74
N ILE A 489 26.03 9.89 24.90
CA ILE A 489 25.16 9.26 23.89
C ILE A 489 26.02 8.59 22.80
N SER A 490 27.22 9.11 22.53
CA SER A 490 28.22 8.44 21.69
C SER A 490 28.52 7.01 22.14
N THR A 491 28.67 6.80 23.45
CA THR A 491 28.94 5.47 24.02
C THR A 491 27.68 4.61 23.99
N GLU A 492 26.54 5.10 24.47
CA GLU A 492 25.26 4.35 24.43
C GLU A 492 24.92 3.90 23.01
N PHE A 493 25.03 4.79 22.03
CA PHE A 493 24.70 4.50 20.64
C PHE A 493 25.61 3.44 20.01
N ASP A 494 26.88 3.35 20.41
CA ASP A 494 27.80 2.31 19.92
C ASP A 494 27.56 0.96 20.61
N GLU A 495 27.12 0.96 21.88
CA GLU A 495 26.82 -0.23 22.68
C GLU A 495 25.43 -0.86 22.38
N ILE A 496 24.42 -0.03 22.12
CA ILE A 496 23.02 -0.49 21.93
C ILE A 496 22.87 -1.34 20.65
N LYS A 497 22.17 -2.47 20.82
CA LYS A 497 21.78 -3.39 19.73
C LYS A 497 20.33 -3.12 19.31
N PHE A 498 20.14 -2.01 18.59
CA PHE A 498 18.84 -1.59 18.07
C PHE A 498 18.14 -2.73 17.31
N ASN A 499 16.86 -2.95 17.60
CA ASN A 499 16.03 -4.04 17.08
C ASN A 499 14.53 -3.71 17.23
N ASP A 500 13.61 -4.57 16.80
CA ASP A 500 12.16 -4.30 16.84
C ASP A 500 11.59 -4.00 18.26
N THR A 501 12.25 -4.40 19.36
CA THR A 501 11.85 -4.03 20.75
C THR A 501 12.59 -2.82 21.32
N GLN A 502 13.67 -2.39 20.67
CA GLN A 502 14.38 -1.14 20.98
C GLN A 502 14.78 -0.47 19.66
N PRO A 503 13.81 0.14 18.95
CA PRO A 503 14.05 0.72 17.64
C PRO A 503 14.91 1.99 17.74
N LEU A 504 15.59 2.33 16.65
CA LEU A 504 16.30 3.61 16.53
C LEU A 504 15.30 4.76 16.63
N THR A 505 15.54 5.70 17.55
CA THR A 505 14.77 6.94 17.65
C THR A 505 15.67 8.14 17.35
N PHE A 506 15.08 9.33 17.28
CA PHE A 506 15.82 10.56 17.05
C PHE A 506 16.72 10.94 18.24
N GLU A 507 16.24 10.68 19.45
CA GLU A 507 16.80 11.08 20.75
C GLU A 507 17.91 10.13 21.24
N SER A 508 18.03 8.96 20.61
CA SER A 508 19.07 7.95 20.86
C SER A 508 20.33 8.14 19.99
N ILE A 509 20.30 9.05 19.00
CA ILE A 509 21.44 9.36 18.14
C ILE A 509 22.28 10.51 18.76
N PRO A 510 23.62 10.40 18.79
CA PRO A 510 24.50 11.44 19.31
C PRO A 510 24.71 12.55 18.27
N TRP A 511 23.71 13.40 18.05
CA TRP A 511 23.83 14.54 17.13
C TRP A 511 24.86 15.57 17.65
N PRO A 512 25.90 15.91 16.87
CA PRO A 512 26.91 16.90 17.26
C PRO A 512 26.39 18.32 17.01
N VAL A 513 25.54 18.83 17.90
CA VAL A 513 24.98 20.19 17.84
C VAL A 513 25.05 20.89 19.20
N LEU A 514 25.14 22.22 19.20
CA LEU A 514 25.18 23.03 20.42
C LEU A 514 23.79 23.32 21.03
N HIS A 515 22.73 22.90 20.35
CA HIS A 515 21.34 23.10 20.76
C HIS A 515 20.90 22.14 21.89
N SER A 516 19.85 22.52 22.63
CA SER A 516 19.30 21.73 23.73
C SER A 516 18.41 20.59 23.23
N PRO A 517 18.48 19.37 23.79
CA PRO A 517 17.70 18.21 23.32
C PRO A 517 16.18 18.41 23.39
N TYR A 518 15.70 19.30 24.26
CA TYR A 518 14.29 19.65 24.37
C TYR A 518 13.81 20.63 23.28
N LYS A 519 14.69 21.06 22.37
CA LYS A 519 14.42 22.00 21.27
C LYS A 519 14.90 21.53 19.90
N VAL A 520 15.88 20.63 19.86
CA VAL A 520 16.48 20.09 18.63
C VAL A 520 15.45 19.31 17.81
N THR A 521 15.33 19.67 16.53
CA THR A 521 14.58 18.97 15.47
C THR A 521 15.54 18.36 14.45
N LEU A 522 15.02 17.65 13.42
CA LEU A 522 15.84 17.08 12.35
C LEU A 522 16.38 18.16 11.40
N GLU A 523 15.70 19.30 11.38
CA GLU A 523 15.97 20.49 10.59
C GLU A 523 17.06 21.38 11.23
N ASP A 524 17.22 21.36 12.56
CA ASP A 524 18.29 22.06 13.31
C ASP A 524 19.68 21.40 13.20
N ILE A 525 19.80 20.32 12.43
CA ILE A 525 21.02 19.52 12.25
C ILE A 525 21.49 19.68 10.80
N ASP A 526 21.87 20.92 10.49
CA ASP A 526 22.53 21.29 9.23
C ASP A 526 24.06 21.18 9.33
N TRP A 527 24.75 21.51 8.25
CA TRP A 527 26.21 21.50 8.18
C TRP A 527 26.86 22.47 9.18
N GLN A 528 26.29 23.68 9.32
CA GLN A 528 26.86 24.76 10.13
C GLN A 528 26.73 24.45 11.63
N ALA A 529 25.64 23.80 12.05
CA ALA A 529 25.44 23.34 13.42
C ALA A 529 26.50 22.31 13.84
N VAL A 530 26.92 21.44 12.91
CA VAL A 530 27.99 20.46 13.11
C VAL A 530 29.37 21.14 13.19
N GLU A 531 29.68 22.03 12.26
CA GLU A 531 30.95 22.78 12.28
C GLU A 531 31.10 23.63 13.55
N MET A 532 30.05 24.37 13.94
CA MET A 532 30.05 25.15 15.19
C MET A 532 30.22 24.26 16.43
N PHE A 533 29.64 23.06 16.46
CA PHE A 533 29.87 22.12 17.56
C PHE A 533 31.34 21.71 17.65
N PHE A 534 31.98 21.37 16.52
CA PHE A 534 33.38 20.94 16.52
C PHE A 534 34.38 22.09 16.72
N GLU A 535 34.11 23.31 16.25
CA GLU A 535 34.87 24.52 16.61
C GLU A 535 34.90 24.70 18.14
N ARG A 536 33.74 24.61 18.78
CA ARG A 536 33.62 24.76 20.24
C ARG A 536 34.15 23.55 21.02
N LEU A 537 34.22 22.37 20.40
CA LEU A 537 34.91 21.21 20.94
C LEU A 537 36.43 21.41 20.91
N GLU A 538 37.00 21.86 19.79
CA GLU A 538 38.43 22.13 19.58
C GLU A 538 38.98 23.17 20.57
N ALA A 539 38.19 24.21 20.86
CA ALA A 539 38.55 25.25 21.82
C ALA A 539 38.46 24.83 23.32
N VAL A 540 37.88 23.67 23.63
CA VAL A 540 37.57 23.24 25.02
C VAL A 540 38.26 21.93 25.41
N VAL A 541 38.53 21.05 24.44
CA VAL A 541 38.98 19.67 24.66
C VAL A 541 40.45 19.53 24.23
N PRO A 542 41.32 18.83 25.00
CA PRO A 542 42.71 18.62 24.61
C PRO A 542 42.84 18.00 23.21
N VAL A 543 43.79 18.46 22.40
CA VAL A 543 43.95 18.11 20.98
C VAL A 543 43.96 16.60 20.71
N SER A 544 44.53 15.80 21.62
CA SER A 544 44.54 14.33 21.54
C SER A 544 43.14 13.70 21.73
N GLU A 545 42.33 14.21 22.66
CA GLU A 545 40.94 13.78 22.84
C GLU A 545 40.06 14.32 21.69
N TYR A 546 40.27 15.56 21.25
CA TYR A 546 39.58 16.15 20.09
C TYR A 546 39.75 15.28 18.84
N ARG A 547 41.00 14.96 18.46
CA ARG A 547 41.32 14.05 17.34
C ARG A 547 40.61 12.70 17.47
N MET A 548 40.59 12.10 18.66
CA MET A 548 39.91 10.83 18.91
C MET A 548 38.38 10.93 18.79
N LEU A 549 37.77 12.03 19.25
CA LEU A 549 36.33 12.27 19.15
C LEU A 549 35.91 12.49 17.69
N VAL A 550 36.67 13.29 16.94
CA VAL A 550 36.44 13.55 15.51
C VAL A 550 36.49 12.24 14.72
N GLU A 551 37.55 11.43 14.89
CA GLU A 551 37.67 10.14 14.21
C GLU A 551 36.54 9.17 14.57
N LYS A 552 36.20 9.03 15.86
CA LYS A 552 35.08 8.18 16.29
C LYS A 552 33.75 8.64 15.69
N THR A 553 33.53 9.96 15.60
CA THR A 553 32.29 10.54 15.06
C THR A 553 32.18 10.33 13.56
N HIS A 554 33.25 10.58 12.80
CA HIS A 554 33.32 10.32 11.36
C HIS A 554 33.02 8.85 11.04
N ARG A 555 33.67 7.91 11.75
CA ARG A 555 33.39 6.47 11.65
C ARG A 555 31.97 6.07 12.06
N ARG A 556 31.35 6.79 13.02
CA ARG A 556 29.99 6.50 13.53
C ARG A 556 28.89 6.95 12.58
N PHE A 557 29.03 8.13 11.98
CA PHE A 557 28.06 8.67 11.01
C PHE A 557 28.27 8.17 9.57
N HIS A 558 29.38 7.46 9.29
CA HIS A 558 29.63 6.88 7.97
C HIS A 558 28.43 6.04 7.47
N PRO A 559 27.89 6.29 6.26
CA PRO A 559 26.64 5.66 5.80
C PRO A 559 26.70 4.13 5.81
N ASP A 560 27.84 3.54 5.44
CA ASP A 560 28.01 2.09 5.44
C ASP A 560 28.08 1.50 6.86
N LYS A 561 28.42 2.30 7.88
CA LYS A 561 28.37 1.87 9.29
C LYS A 561 26.92 1.77 9.77
N TRP A 562 26.05 2.69 9.34
CA TRP A 562 24.61 2.63 9.61
C TRP A 562 23.94 1.47 8.87
N LYS A 563 24.29 1.27 7.59
CA LYS A 563 23.79 0.15 6.76
C LYS A 563 24.23 -1.21 7.29
N SER A 564 25.51 -1.37 7.66
CA SER A 564 26.04 -2.64 8.21
C SER A 564 25.54 -2.96 9.62
N ARG A 565 25.27 -1.96 10.46
CA ARG A 565 24.54 -2.15 11.74
C ARG A 565 23.03 -2.33 11.57
N GLY A 566 22.49 -2.12 10.37
CA GLY A 566 21.07 -2.24 10.07
C GLY A 566 20.16 -1.21 10.77
N LEU A 567 20.71 -0.12 11.32
CA LEU A 567 20.02 0.78 12.26
C LEU A 567 18.67 1.27 11.73
N LEU A 568 18.66 1.78 10.50
CA LEU A 568 17.48 2.31 9.82
C LEU A 568 16.39 1.26 9.56
N ARG A 569 16.72 -0.04 9.53
CA ARG A 569 15.73 -1.13 9.36
C ARG A 569 14.79 -1.28 10.55
N THR A 570 15.20 -0.79 11.72
CA THR A 570 14.39 -0.81 12.94
C THR A 570 13.33 0.29 12.98
N VAL A 571 13.47 1.33 12.13
CA VAL A 571 12.52 2.44 12.01
C VAL A 571 11.41 2.02 11.04
N LEU A 572 10.23 1.67 11.56
CA LEU A 572 9.10 1.20 10.73
C LEU A 572 8.49 2.32 9.87
N ASP A 573 8.54 3.57 10.35
CA ASP A 573 8.09 4.75 9.59
C ASP A 573 9.11 5.12 8.51
N GLU A 574 8.72 4.98 7.24
CA GLU A 574 9.53 5.31 6.06
C GLU A 574 9.86 6.81 5.97
N GLY A 575 8.97 7.69 6.43
CA GLY A 575 9.18 9.13 6.41
C GLY A 575 10.29 9.55 7.37
N LEU A 576 10.17 9.13 8.63
CA LEU A 576 11.20 9.31 9.65
C LEU A 576 12.51 8.61 9.27
N ARG A 577 12.47 7.38 8.73
CA ARG A 577 13.67 6.67 8.27
C ARG A 577 14.43 7.46 7.21
N ALA A 578 13.72 7.99 6.21
CA ALA A 578 14.32 8.79 5.15
C ALA A 578 14.82 10.16 5.64
N GLN A 579 14.19 10.77 6.65
CA GLN A 579 14.74 11.96 7.32
C GLN A 579 16.04 11.62 8.06
N LEU A 580 16.04 10.57 8.89
CA LEU A 580 17.20 10.13 9.66
C LEU A 580 18.39 9.80 8.77
N GLU A 581 18.19 9.14 7.63
CA GLU A 581 19.26 8.87 6.66
C GLU A 581 19.80 10.17 6.03
N ARG A 582 18.94 11.12 5.66
CA ARG A 582 19.39 12.43 5.13
C ARG A 582 20.19 13.22 6.15
N THR A 583 19.68 13.38 7.37
CA THR A 583 20.38 14.11 8.45
C THR A 583 21.68 13.40 8.85
N GLY A 584 21.69 12.06 8.89
CA GLY A 584 22.91 11.27 9.10
C GLY A 584 23.97 11.51 8.00
N ASN A 585 23.54 11.61 6.73
CA ASN A 585 24.42 11.94 5.62
C ASN A 585 24.97 13.38 5.69
N VAL A 586 24.16 14.36 6.12
CA VAL A 586 24.63 15.76 6.33
C VAL A 586 25.75 15.79 7.38
N VAL A 587 25.55 15.12 8.53
CA VAL A 587 26.59 15.00 9.55
C VAL A 587 27.83 14.28 9.01
N ALA A 588 27.67 13.18 8.26
CA ALA A 588 28.80 12.43 7.68
C ALA A 588 29.63 13.27 6.70
N GLN A 589 28.98 14.11 5.89
CA GLN A 589 29.66 15.00 4.95
C GLN A 589 30.40 16.12 5.68
N ALA A 590 29.73 16.82 6.62
CA ALA A 590 30.35 17.86 7.44
C ALA A 590 31.53 17.34 8.28
N MET A 591 31.44 16.10 8.79
CA MET A 591 32.52 15.45 9.54
C MET A 591 33.79 15.17 8.72
N SER A 592 33.70 15.09 7.39
CA SER A 592 34.83 14.67 6.55
C SER A 592 35.97 15.70 6.48
N PRO A 593 35.75 16.99 6.13
CA PRO A 593 36.81 18.00 6.18
C PRO A 593 37.29 18.29 7.61
N ILE A 594 36.41 18.18 8.61
CA ILE A 594 36.80 18.30 10.04
C ILE A 594 37.79 17.19 10.41
N TRP A 595 37.56 15.96 9.95
CA TRP A 595 38.46 14.83 10.17
C TRP A 595 39.78 14.98 9.43
N GLU A 596 39.78 15.41 8.16
CA GLU A 596 40.99 15.68 7.39
C GLU A 596 41.84 16.80 8.03
N LYS A 597 41.22 17.92 8.42
CA LYS A 597 41.86 18.98 9.22
C LYS A 597 42.47 18.42 10.51
N SER A 598 41.72 17.58 11.25
CA SER A 598 42.19 17.03 12.53
C SER A 598 43.37 16.06 12.39
N ARG A 599 43.57 15.45 11.21
CA ARG A 599 44.68 14.53 10.94
C ARG A 599 45.97 15.21 10.50
N SER A 600 45.90 16.49 10.12
CA SER A 600 47.06 17.38 9.94
C SER A 600 47.56 17.83 11.32
#